data_AF-A0A4R5VGS9-F1
#
_entry.id   AF-A0A4R5VGS9-F1
#
_cell.length_a   1.000
_cell.length_b   1.000
_cell.length_c   1.000
_cell.angle_alpha   90.00
_cell.angle_beta   90.00
_cell.angle_gamma   90.00
#
_symmetry.space_group_name_H-M   'P 1'
#
loop_
_entity.id
_entity.type
_entity.pdbx_description
1 polymer ?
#
loop_
_entity_poly.entity_id
_entity_poly.type
_entity_poly.pdbx_seq_one_letter_code
_entity_poly.pdbx_strand_id
1 'polypeptide(L)' 'MDTLSLKLDLIQWLTELDDKNTLLKLYALKKEKEGFVSSSHKKLLDERIKFFKENPEELLDWEIEKERIEEGL' A
#
# COMPACT_ATOMS: atom_id res chain seq x y z
N MET A 1 15.54 26.71 0.04
CA MET A 1 16.30 25.49 0.39
C MET A 1 16.31 24.58 -0.81
N ASP A 2 17.47 24.07 -1.19
CA ASP A 2 17.57 23.00 -2.18
C ASP A 2 17.18 21.64 -1.56
N THR A 3 16.97 20.65 -2.42
CA THR A 3 16.51 19.31 -2.02
C THR A 3 17.48 18.59 -1.10
N LEU A 4 18.79 18.82 -1.24
CA LEU A 4 19.80 18.18 -0.38
C LEU A 4 19.71 18.76 1.03
N SER A 5 19.65 20.09 1.15
CA SER A 5 19.49 20.78 2.43
C SER A 5 18.22 20.36 3.17
N LEU A 6 17.09 20.22 2.46
CA LEU A 6 15.84 19.74 3.06
C LEU A 6 15.94 18.29 3.57
N LYS A 7 16.65 17.42 2.84
CA LYS A 7 16.84 16.03 3.28
C LYS A 7 17.70 15.94 4.53
N LEU A 8 18.78 16.73 4.61
CA LEU A 8 19.67 16.73 5.77
C LEU A 8 18.95 17.23 7.02
N ASP A 9 18.19 18.32 6.89
CA ASP A 9 17.37 18.88 7.97
C ASP A 9 16.36 17.84 8.51
N LEU A 10 15.64 17.15 7.61
CA LEU A 10 14.69 16.10 7.99
C LEU A 10 15.35 14.90 8.67
N ILE A 11 16.54 14.48 8.22
CA ILE A 11 17.29 13.38 8.85
C ILE A 11 17.68 13.77 10.27
N GLN A 12 18.21 14.98 10.45
CA GLN A 12 18.64 15.46 11.76
C GLN A 12 17.46 15.60 12.72
N TRP A 13 16.34 16.17 12.26
CA TRP A 13 15.11 16.26 13.03
C TRP A 13 14.58 14.87 13.44
N LEU A 14 14.59 13.90 12.54
CA LEU A 14 14.17 12.53 12.83
C LEU A 14 15.04 11.85 13.88
N THR A 15 16.35 12.11 13.90
CA THR A 15 17.27 11.53 14.89
C THR A 15 17.10 12.12 16.29
N GLU A 16 16.60 13.35 16.38
CA GLU A 16 16.35 14.06 17.64
C GLU A 16 14.90 13.85 18.15
N LEU A 17 14.05 13.18 17.37
CA LEU A 17 12.65 12.96 17.70
C LEU A 17 12.46 11.77 18.64
N ASP A 18 12.19 12.07 19.91
CA ASP A 18 11.93 11.05 20.95
C ASP A 18 10.44 10.67 21.09
N ASP A 19 9.51 11.38 20.43
CA ASP A 19 8.08 11.05 20.50
C ASP A 19 7.75 9.81 19.65
N LYS A 20 7.57 8.69 20.34
CA LYS A 20 7.21 7.39 19.75
C LYS A 20 5.94 7.46 18.89
N ASN A 21 4.93 8.23 19.28
CA ASN A 21 3.68 8.31 18.51
C ASN A 21 3.89 8.97 17.15
N THR A 22 4.69 10.04 17.11
CA THR A 22 5.07 10.70 15.85
C THR A 22 5.96 9.81 14.99
N LEU A 23 6.93 9.11 15.59
CA LEU A 23 7.76 8.12 14.86
C LEU A 23 6.92 7.01 14.21
N LEU A 24 5.91 6.48 14.90
CA LEU A 24 5.01 5.46 14.35
C LEU A 24 4.20 5.96 13.15
N LYS A 25 3.73 7.21 13.20
CA LYS A 25 3.01 7.83 12.07
C LYS A 25 3.92 8.03 10.86
N LEU A 26 5.16 8.48 11.07
CA LEU A 26 6.15 8.64 10.01
C LEU A 26 6.57 7.29 9.41
N TYR A 27 6.70 6.26 10.24
CA TYR A 27 6.94 4.89 9.79
C TYR A 27 5.78 4.35 8.95
N ALA A 28 4.53 4.63 9.35
CA ALA A 28 3.35 4.27 8.57
C ALA A 28 3.33 4.98 7.20
N LEU A 29 3.67 6.27 7.13
CA LEU A 29 3.78 7.00 5.86
C LEU A 29 4.89 6.44 4.95
N LYS A 30 6.02 6.03 5.53
CA LYS A 30 7.08 5.34 4.79
C LYS A 30 6.60 3.99 4.25
N LYS A 31 5.95 3.19 5.10
CA LYS A 31 5.35 1.89 4.75
C LYS A 31 4.26 2.01 3.69
N GLU A 32 3.45 3.06 3.73
CA GLU A 32 2.43 3.35 2.72
C GLU A 32 3.07 3.59 1.35
N LYS A 33 4.28 4.19 1.30
CA LYS A 33 5.05 4.35 0.07
C LYS A 33 5.79 3.08 -0.37
N GLU A 34 6.24 2.24 0.57
CA GLU A 34 6.97 1.00 0.29
C GLU A 34 6.05 -0.20 -0.02
N GLY A 35 4.83 -0.19 0.51
CA GLY A 35 3.84 -1.25 0.37
C GLY A 35 2.66 -0.81 -0.48
N PHE A 36 2.89 -0.54 -1.76
CA PHE A 36 1.80 -0.24 -2.67
C PHE A 36 1.32 -1.53 -3.35
N VAL A 37 0.15 -2.00 -2.93
CA VAL A 37 -0.78 -2.65 -3.86
C VAL A 37 -1.08 -1.58 -4.91
N SER A 38 -0.61 -1.75 -6.15
CA SER A 38 -0.79 -0.76 -7.22
C SER A 38 -2.24 -0.26 -7.27
N SER A 39 -2.47 0.96 -7.74
CA SER A 39 -3.84 1.47 -7.91
C SER A 39 -4.71 0.52 -8.74
N SER A 40 -4.11 -0.18 -9.71
CA SER A 40 -4.77 -1.25 -10.48
C SER A 40 -5.13 -2.47 -9.63
N HIS A 41 -4.23 -2.98 -8.79
CA HIS A 41 -4.52 -4.09 -7.89
C HIS A 41 -5.54 -3.73 -6.81
N LYS A 42 -5.52 -2.48 -6.31
CA LYS A 42 -6.52 -1.99 -5.34
C LYS A 42 -7.90 -1.90 -5.98
N LYS A 43 -7.98 -1.39 -7.21
CA LYS A 43 -9.23 -1.33 -7.97
C LYS A 43 -9.79 -2.73 -8.24
N LEU A 44 -8.94 -3.68 -8.64
CA LEU A 44 -9.33 -5.08 -8.83
C LEU A 44 -9.86 -5.71 -7.53
N LEU A 45 -9.20 -5.43 -6.39
CA LEU A 45 -9.67 -5.89 -5.08
C LEU A 45 -11.04 -5.30 -4.73
N ASP A 46 -11.23 -4.00 -4.92
CA ASP A 46 -12.51 -3.33 -4.63
C ASP A 46 -13.65 -3.88 -5.51
N GLU A 47 -13.38 -4.13 -6.80
CA GLU A 47 -14.32 -4.77 -7.73
C GLU A 47 -14.71 -6.18 -7.28
N ARG A 48 -13.74 -7.00 -6.88
CA ARG A 48 -14.00 -8.37 -6.39
C ARG A 48 -14.77 -8.39 -5.07
N ILE A 49 -14.45 -7.50 -4.14
CA ILE A 49 -15.21 -7.35 -2.88
C ILE A 49 -16.65 -6.96 -3.16
N LYS A 50 -16.87 -6.04 -4.12
CA LYS A 50 -18.22 -5.64 -4.51
C LYS A 50 -18.99 -6.80 -5.15
N PHE A 51 -18.38 -7.52 -6.09
CA PHE A 51 -18.99 -8.67 -6.75
C PHE A 51 -19.41 -9.75 -5.73
N PHE A 52 -18.55 -10.09 -4.78
CA PHE A 52 -18.87 -11.07 -3.74
C PHE A 52 -20.01 -10.64 -2.82
N LYS A 53 -20.09 -9.34 -2.48
CA LYS A 53 -21.21 -8.81 -1.68
C LYS A 53 -22.56 -8.94 -2.40
N GLU A 54 -22.54 -8.80 -3.72
CA GLU A 54 -23.75 -8.90 -4.56
C GLU A 54 -24.08 -10.37 -4.89
N ASN A 55 -23.07 -11.25 -4.99
CA ASN A 55 -23.21 -12.64 -5.41
C ASN A 55 -22.38 -13.60 -4.51
N PRO A 56 -22.78 -13.83 -3.25
CA PRO A 56 -21.98 -14.58 -2.29
C PRO A 56 -21.80 -16.07 -2.61
N GLU A 57 -22.70 -16.64 -3.43
CA GLU A 57 -22.64 -18.04 -3.86
C GLU A 57 -21.76 -18.24 -5.11
N GLU A 58 -21.43 -17.16 -5.82
CA GLU A 58 -20.60 -17.20 -7.03
C GLU A 58 -19.12 -17.03 -6.66
N LEU A 59 -18.58 -18.01 -5.95
CA LEU A 59 -17.17 -18.06 -5.58
C LEU A 59 -16.31 -18.42 -6.80
N LEU A 60 -15.24 -17.66 -7.00
CA LEU A 60 -14.22 -17.97 -7.99
C LEU A 60 -13.25 -19.01 -7.43
N ASP A 61 -12.87 -19.98 -8.27
CA ASP A 61 -11.79 -20.91 -7.95
C ASP A 61 -10.44 -20.18 -7.95
N TRP A 62 -9.68 -20.36 -6.87
CA TRP A 62 -8.44 -19.65 -6.66
C TRP A 62 -7.34 -20.04 -7.66
N GLU A 63 -7.24 -21.32 -8.04
CA GLU A 63 -6.19 -21.79 -8.95
C GLU A 63 -6.44 -21.24 -10.36
N ILE A 64 -7.70 -21.25 -10.80
CA ILE A 64 -8.09 -20.68 -12.10
C ILE A 64 -7.87 -19.17 -12.13
N GLU A 65 -8.25 -18.46 -11.06
CA GLU A 65 -8.13 -17.01 -11.01
C GLU A 65 -6.67 -16.55 -10.88
N LYS A 66 -5.82 -17.35 -10.25
CA LYS A 66 -4.38 -17.10 -10.14
C LYS A 66 -3.70 -17.20 -11.50
N GLU A 67 -3.96 -18.27 -12.27
CA GLU A 67 -3.41 -18.42 -13.63
C GLU A 67 -3.81 -17.23 -14.52
N ARG A 68 -5.07 -16.80 -14.46
CA ARG A 68 -5.56 -15.64 -15.24
C ARG A 68 -4.87 -14.32 -14.88
N ILE A 69 -4.51 -14.12 -13.61
CA ILE A 69 -3.78 -12.93 -13.17
C ILE A 69 -2.33 -12.98 -13.65
N GLU A 70 -1.70 -14.16 -13.59
CA GLU A 70 -0.31 -14.36 -14.02
C GLU A 70 -0.14 -14.24 -15.55
N GLU A 71 -1.18 -14.57 -16.33
CA GLU A 71 -1.19 -14.40 -17.80
C GLU A 71 -1.57 -12.98 -18.26
N GLY A 72 -2.21 -12.18 -17.40
CA GLY A 72 -2.77 -10.86 -17.73
C GLY A 72 -1.92 -9.65 -17.31
N LEU A 73 -0.70 -9.88 -16.81
CA LEU A 73 0.31 -8.89 -16.40
C LEU A 73 1.61 -9.08 -17.19
#